data_AF-A0A7X8K8N3-F1
#
_entry.id   AF-A0A7X8K8N3-F1
#
_cell.length_a   1.000
_cell.length_b   1.000
_cell.length_c   1.000
_cell.angle_alpha   90.00
_cell.angle_beta   90.00
_cell.angle_gamma   90.00
#
_symmetry.space_group_name_H-M   'P 1'
#
loop_
_entity.id
_entity.type
_entity.pdbx_description
1 polymer ?
#
loop_
_entity_poly.entity_id
_entity_poly.type
_entity_poly.pdbx_seq_one_letter_code
_entity_poly.pdbx_strand_id
1 'polypeptide(L)'
;MSTLAVVTDRLDLSTEEVMGIYRGQWKIEESFRILKTDLKARPVFVWTDEHIKGHFVMCYLALSMIRYLQYLMGEEGWKEVLSAEEIMTALKKPQVVVQGTYPDVIATPINVSQEYLDIMKLLSMKDLRKNMTLTQFRSATKLDLNKNLSRI
;
A
#
# COMPACT_ATOMS: atom_id res chain seq x y z
N MET A 1 6.60 14.01 35.27
CA MET A 1 5.23 14.30 34.81
C MET A 1 5.36 15.37 33.73
N SER A 2 5.21 15.01 32.45
CA SER A 2 5.39 15.96 31.36
C SER A 2 4.09 16.73 31.18
N THR A 3 4.06 18.00 31.58
CA THR A 3 2.90 18.87 31.39
C THR A 3 2.83 19.28 29.93
N LEU A 4 1.84 18.78 29.18
CA LEU A 4 1.58 19.19 27.80
C LEU A 4 0.64 20.40 27.81
N ALA A 5 1.07 21.52 27.20
CA ALA A 5 0.24 22.70 26.99
C ALA A 5 -0.04 22.87 25.50
N VAL A 6 -1.32 22.89 25.13
CA VAL A 6 -1.78 23.10 23.75
C VAL A 6 -2.38 24.50 23.65
N VAL A 7 -1.90 25.30 22.69
CA VAL A 7 -2.38 26.66 22.44
C VAL A 7 -3.11 26.68 21.10
N THR A 8 -4.34 27.21 21.06
CA THR A 8 -5.15 27.34 19.85
C THR A 8 -5.92 28.66 19.84
N ASP A 9 -6.15 29.21 18.65
CA ASP A 9 -7.01 30.36 18.38
C ASP A 9 -8.49 29.98 18.17
N ARG A 10 -8.80 28.67 18.20
CA ARG A 10 -10.14 28.11 17.99
C ARG A 10 -10.92 28.09 19.30
N LEU A 11 -11.56 29.21 19.61
CA LEU A 11 -12.36 29.42 20.82
C LEU A 11 -13.71 28.69 20.79
N ASP A 12 -14.13 28.21 19.62
CA ASP A 12 -15.38 27.47 19.37
C ASP A 12 -15.32 25.99 19.78
N LEU A 13 -14.12 25.46 20.04
CA LEU A 13 -13.91 24.05 20.33
C LEU A 13 -13.76 23.80 21.83
N SER A 14 -14.32 22.67 22.29
CA SER A 14 -14.06 22.15 23.62
C SER A 14 -12.62 21.65 23.78
N THR A 15 -12.15 21.58 25.03
CA THR A 15 -10.83 21.02 25.36
C THR A 15 -10.65 19.61 24.81
N GLU A 16 -11.69 18.77 24.89
CA GLU A 16 -11.71 17.40 24.37
C GLU A 16 -11.52 17.37 22.84
N GLU A 17 -12.18 18.27 22.11
CA GLU A 17 -12.06 18.37 20.64
C GLU A 17 -10.67 18.86 20.23
N VAL A 18 -10.13 19.88 20.90
CA VAL A 18 -8.77 20.40 20.67
C VAL A 18 -7.73 19.30 20.92
N MET A 19 -7.88 18.56 22.03
CA MET A 19 -7.00 17.43 22.34
C MET A 19 -7.16 16.28 21.32
N GLY A 20 -8.37 16.03 20.82
CA GLY A 20 -8.64 15.06 19.76
C GLY A 20 -7.91 15.41 18.46
N ILE A 21 -7.98 16.67 18.04
CA ILE A 21 -7.25 17.19 16.87
C ILE A 21 -5.74 17.09 17.08
N TYR A 22 -5.24 17.47 18.27
CA TYR A 22 -3.82 17.40 18.59
C TYR A 22 -3.30 15.96 18.56
N ARG A 23 -4.06 14.99 19.10
CA ARG A 23 -3.74 13.55 18.98
C ARG A 23 -3.69 13.08 17.53
N GLY A 24 -4.43 13.73 16.63
CA GLY A 24 -4.34 13.50 15.18
C GLY A 24 -2.96 13.79 14.58
N GLN A 25 -2.13 14.65 15.21
CA GLN A 25 -0.76 14.93 14.76
C GLN A 25 0.14 13.69 14.79
N TRP A 26 -0.16 12.71 15.66
CA TRP A 26 0.56 11.44 15.67
C TRP A 26 0.48 10.72 14.30
N LYS A 27 -0.64 10.85 13.56
CA LYS A 27 -0.77 10.29 12.21
C LYS A 27 0.22 10.92 11.23
N ILE A 28 0.57 12.19 11.44
CA ILE A 28 1.57 12.90 10.64
C ILE A 28 2.97 12.36 10.96
N GLU A 29 3.31 12.21 12.24
CA GLU A 29 4.59 11.64 12.66
C GLU A 29 4.79 10.19 12.17
N GLU A 30 3.75 9.38 12.27
CA GLU A 30 3.73 8.01 11.75
C GLU A 30 3.93 8.02 10.22
N SER A 31 3.24 8.91 9.50
CA SER A 31 3.43 9.07 8.05
C SER A 31 4.86 9.46 7.69
N PHE A 32 5.47 10.36 8.44
CA PHE A 32 6.87 10.73 8.25
C PHE A 32 7.84 9.59 8.58
N ARG A 33 7.50 8.73 9.55
CA ARG A 33 8.28 7.53 9.86
C ARG A 33 8.27 6.58 8.67
N ILE A 34 7.08 6.19 8.20
CA ILE A 34 6.87 5.30 7.04
C ILE A 34 7.61 5.82 5.81
N LEU A 35 7.50 7.13 5.55
CA LEU A 35 8.16 7.78 4.41
C LEU A 35 9.69 7.63 4.48
N LYS A 36 10.27 7.72 5.68
CA LYS A 36 11.72 7.60 5.90
C LYS A 36 12.18 6.14 5.90
N THR A 37 11.49 5.25 6.62
CA THR A 37 11.92 3.86 6.85
C THR A 37 11.57 2.96 5.68
N ASP A 38 10.31 2.94 5.30
CA ASP A 38 9.78 1.93 4.41
C ASP A 38 9.83 2.35 2.95
N LEU A 39 9.42 3.59 2.68
CA LEU A 39 9.44 4.17 1.34
C LEU A 39 10.83 4.73 0.99
N LYS A 40 11.79 4.67 1.93
CA LYS A 40 13.18 5.07 1.76
C LYS A 40 13.34 6.44 1.12
N ALA A 41 12.50 7.42 1.51
CA ALA A 41 12.70 8.82 1.13
C ALA A 41 14.07 9.34 1.59
N ARG A 42 14.72 8.64 2.54
CA ARG A 42 16.13 8.80 2.88
C ARG A 42 16.76 7.42 3.13
N PRO A 43 18.01 7.18 2.74
CA PRO A 43 18.89 8.07 1.98
C PRO A 43 18.47 8.21 0.51
N VAL A 44 18.64 9.43 -0.03
CA VAL A 44 18.34 9.77 -1.41
C VAL A 44 19.60 9.46 -2.23
N PHE A 45 19.66 8.28 -2.87
CA PHE A 45 20.81 7.88 -3.71
C PHE A 45 20.77 8.49 -5.12
N VAL A 46 20.31 9.75 -5.23
CA VAL A 46 20.22 10.50 -6.49
C VAL A 46 20.79 11.89 -6.30
N TRP A 47 21.41 12.43 -7.36
CA TRP A 47 22.36 13.54 -7.26
C TRP A 47 21.85 14.86 -7.84
N THR A 48 20.90 14.82 -8.78
CA THR A 48 20.34 16.01 -9.43
C THR A 48 19.03 16.42 -8.76
N ASP A 49 18.77 17.72 -8.66
CA ASP A 49 17.53 18.27 -8.11
C ASP A 49 16.25 17.67 -8.72
N GLU A 50 16.25 17.39 -10.03
CA GLU A 50 15.09 16.77 -10.71
C GLU A 50 14.82 15.35 -10.19
N HIS A 51 15.83 14.49 -10.14
CA HIS A 51 15.69 13.16 -9.57
C HIS A 51 15.33 13.18 -8.07
N ILE A 52 15.85 14.14 -7.29
CA ILE A 52 15.47 14.30 -5.88
C ILE A 52 13.97 14.60 -5.78
N LYS A 53 13.48 15.58 -6.55
CA LYS A 53 12.04 15.92 -6.60
C LYS A 53 11.20 14.71 -7.04
N GLY A 54 11.64 14.00 -8.08
CA GLY A 54 10.97 12.78 -8.55
C GLY A 54 10.86 11.70 -7.47
N HIS A 55 11.94 11.42 -6.75
CA HIS A 55 11.94 10.46 -5.64
C HIS A 55 10.95 10.86 -4.54
N PHE A 56 10.98 12.13 -4.13
CA PHE A 56 10.04 12.64 -3.12
C PHE A 56 8.58 12.54 -3.57
N VAL A 57 8.29 12.88 -4.83
CA VAL A 57 6.93 12.75 -5.39
C VAL A 57 6.47 11.29 -5.38
N MET A 58 7.34 10.35 -5.76
CA MET A 58 7.02 8.93 -5.75
C MET A 58 6.78 8.40 -4.33
N CYS A 59 7.62 8.78 -3.36
CA CYS A 59 7.41 8.44 -1.95
C CYS A 59 6.10 9.03 -1.41
N TYR A 60 5.80 10.29 -1.74
CA TYR A 60 4.55 10.93 -1.32
C TYR A 60 3.33 10.23 -1.92
N LEU A 61 3.35 9.91 -3.21
CA LEU A 61 2.28 9.19 -3.89
C LEU A 61 2.05 7.81 -3.27
N ALA A 62 3.11 7.05 -3.00
CA ALA A 62 3.01 5.75 -2.34
C ALA A 62 2.40 5.86 -0.94
N LEU A 63 2.83 6.87 -0.16
CA LEU A 63 2.24 7.14 1.16
C LEU A 63 0.75 7.50 1.05
N SER A 64 0.35 8.33 0.09
CA SER A 64 -1.06 8.68 -0.17
C SER A 64 -1.89 7.44 -0.49
N MET A 65 -1.37 6.52 -1.31
CA MET A 65 -2.05 5.26 -1.62
C MET A 65 -2.21 4.37 -0.38
N ILE A 66 -1.17 4.25 0.45
CA ILE A 66 -1.23 3.48 1.71
C ILE A 66 -2.27 4.08 2.66
N ARG A 67 -2.26 5.41 2.85
CA ARG A 67 -3.25 6.09 3.71
C ARG A 67 -4.67 5.95 3.18
N TYR A 68 -4.84 5.98 1.87
CA TYR A 68 -6.14 5.75 1.25
C TYR A 68 -6.64 4.31 1.47
N LEU A 69 -5.77 3.31 1.35
CA LEU A 69 -6.12 1.91 1.69
C LEU A 69 -6.55 1.78 3.15
N GLN A 70 -5.81 2.37 4.09
CA GLN A 70 -6.15 2.37 5.51
C GLN A 70 -7.49 3.08 5.79
N TYR A 71 -7.79 4.16 5.06
CA TYR A 71 -9.08 4.83 5.12
C TYR A 71 -10.20 3.91 4.64
N LEU A 72 -10.05 3.25 3.49
CA LEU A 72 -11.04 2.29 2.97
C LEU A 72 -11.29 1.12 3.93
N MET A 73 -10.25 0.59 4.59
CA MET A 73 -10.40 -0.46 5.61
C MET A 73 -11.26 0.03 6.79
N GLY A 74 -11.10 1.29 7.19
CA GLY A 74 -11.91 1.91 8.25
C GLY A 74 -13.38 2.05 7.84
N GLU A 75 -13.65 2.48 6.61
CA GLU A 75 -15.03 2.60 6.08
C GLU A 75 -15.73 1.25 5.96
N GLU A 76 -14.99 0.20 5.58
CA GLU A 76 -15.51 -1.18 5.51
C GLU A 76 -15.68 -1.83 6.91
N GLY A 77 -15.33 -1.13 7.98
CA GLY A 77 -15.55 -1.57 9.36
C GLY A 77 -14.56 -2.63 9.85
N TRP A 78 -13.33 -2.64 9.33
CA TRP A 78 -12.29 -3.55 9.81
C TRP A 78 -11.96 -3.24 11.27
N LYS A 79 -11.95 -4.29 12.11
CA LYS A 79 -11.64 -4.14 13.55
C LYS A 79 -10.22 -3.64 13.78
N GLU A 80 -9.28 -4.09 12.94
CA GLU A 80 -7.89 -3.69 12.96
C GLU A 80 -7.47 -3.31 11.54
N VAL A 81 -6.99 -2.07 11.39
CA VAL A 81 -6.48 -1.56 10.12
C VAL A 81 -5.02 -1.94 9.99
N LEU A 82 -4.64 -2.49 8.84
CA LEU A 82 -3.26 -2.90 8.58
C LEU A 82 -2.31 -1.69 8.66
N SER A 83 -1.15 -1.89 9.27
CA SER A 83 -0.04 -0.94 9.25
C SER A 83 0.52 -0.80 7.82
N ALA A 84 1.27 0.28 7.59
CA ALA A 84 1.92 0.48 6.30
C ALA A 84 2.85 -0.68 5.93
N GLU A 85 3.66 -1.16 6.88
CA GLU A 85 4.59 -2.28 6.70
C GLU A 85 3.86 -3.55 6.26
N GLU A 86 2.74 -3.87 6.90
CA GLU A 86 1.91 -5.03 6.55
C GLU A 86 1.34 -4.89 5.14
N ILE A 87 0.81 -3.71 4.78
CA ILE A 87 0.31 -3.42 3.43
C ILE A 87 1.41 -3.62 2.38
N MET A 88 2.59 -3.01 2.58
CA MET A 88 3.70 -3.13 1.64
C MET A 88 4.19 -4.57 1.53
N THR A 89 4.25 -5.29 2.65
CA THR A 89 4.65 -6.70 2.69
C THR A 89 3.66 -7.58 1.94
N ALA A 90 2.36 -7.39 2.17
CA ALA A 90 1.29 -8.11 1.48
C ALA A 90 1.30 -7.86 -0.03
N LEU A 91 1.60 -6.64 -0.47
CA LEU A 91 1.67 -6.29 -1.90
C LEU A 91 2.96 -6.75 -2.59
N LYS A 92 4.08 -6.88 -1.86
CA LYS A 92 5.40 -7.21 -2.43
C LYS A 92 5.65 -8.71 -2.57
N LYS A 93 5.09 -9.54 -1.67
CA LYS A 93 5.34 -10.99 -1.63
C LYS A 93 4.72 -11.81 -2.77
N PRO A 94 3.51 -11.51 -3.29
CA PRO A 94 2.86 -12.34 -4.29
C PRO A 94 3.69 -12.45 -5.57
N GLN A 95 3.84 -13.68 -6.05
CA GLN A 95 4.53 -13.98 -7.31
C GLN A 95 3.63 -14.90 -8.15
N VAL A 96 3.89 -14.96 -9.45
CA VAL A 96 3.20 -15.90 -10.34
C VAL A 96 4.22 -16.84 -10.96
N VAL A 97 3.98 -18.14 -10.81
CA VAL A 97 4.74 -19.17 -11.52
C VAL A 97 3.97 -19.54 -12.77
N VAL A 98 4.66 -19.55 -13.90
CA VAL A 98 4.10 -19.95 -15.19
C VAL A 98 4.72 -21.29 -15.57
N GLN A 99 3.88 -22.28 -15.88
CA GLN A 99 4.29 -23.63 -16.23
C GLN A 99 3.60 -24.10 -17.51
N GLY A 100 4.27 -24.97 -18.26
CA GLY A 100 3.74 -25.58 -19.49
C GLY A 100 4.27 -24.94 -20.76
N THR A 101 3.79 -25.46 -21.89
CA THR A 101 4.17 -25.01 -23.24
C THR A 101 2.91 -24.58 -23.96
N TYR A 102 2.97 -23.52 -24.77
CA TYR A 102 1.81 -23.04 -25.51
C TYR A 102 1.20 -24.17 -26.35
N PRO A 103 -0.13 -24.38 -26.31
CA PRO A 103 -1.16 -23.54 -25.69
C PRO A 103 -1.46 -23.84 -24.20
N ASP A 104 -0.94 -24.93 -23.65
CA ASP A 104 -1.23 -25.41 -22.29
C ASP A 104 -0.36 -24.73 -21.23
N VAL A 105 -0.51 -23.41 -21.10
CA VAL A 105 0.20 -22.60 -20.12
C VAL A 105 -0.69 -22.30 -18.92
N ILE A 106 -0.20 -22.67 -17.73
CA ILE A 106 -0.86 -22.47 -16.45
C ILE A 106 -0.09 -21.42 -15.64
N ALA A 107 -0.82 -20.44 -15.10
CA ALA A 107 -0.31 -19.41 -14.20
C ALA A 107 -0.85 -19.67 -12.79
N THR A 108 0.06 -19.83 -11.84
CA THR A 108 -0.26 -20.12 -10.44
C THR A 108 0.31 -19.04 -9.54
N PRO A 109 -0.54 -18.22 -8.91
CA PRO A 109 -0.11 -17.30 -7.86
C PRO A 109 0.46 -18.07 -6.66
N ILE A 110 1.62 -17.66 -6.19
CA ILE A 110 2.31 -18.19 -5.00
C ILE A 110 2.60 -17.04 -4.03
N ASN A 111 2.87 -17.35 -2.76
CA ASN A 111 3.15 -16.37 -1.71
C ASN A 111 2.05 -15.31 -1.53
N VAL A 112 0.80 -15.70 -1.79
CA VAL A 112 -0.38 -14.86 -1.59
C VAL A 112 -0.82 -14.99 -0.13
N SER A 113 -0.66 -13.93 0.65
CA SER A 113 -1.08 -13.89 2.05
C SER A 113 -2.57 -13.57 2.20
N GLN A 114 -3.13 -13.77 3.39
CA GLN A 114 -4.55 -13.47 3.64
C GLN A 114 -4.80 -11.96 3.53
N GLU A 115 -3.88 -11.15 4.06
CA GLU A 115 -3.93 -9.68 3.99
C GLU A 115 -3.97 -9.20 2.55
N TYR A 116 -3.22 -9.84 1.65
CA TYR A 116 -3.28 -9.53 0.22
C TYR A 116 -4.68 -9.79 -0.34
N LEU A 117 -5.28 -10.96 -0.05
CA LEU A 117 -6.62 -11.29 -0.53
C LEU A 117 -7.67 -10.32 0.00
N ASP A 118 -7.56 -9.91 1.26
CA ASP A 118 -8.48 -8.96 1.87
C ASP A 118 -8.34 -7.56 1.24
N ILE A 119 -7.10 -7.10 0.98
CA ILE A 119 -6.85 -5.86 0.23
C ILE A 119 -7.42 -5.96 -1.20
N MET A 120 -7.25 -7.10 -1.88
CA MET A 120 -7.81 -7.28 -3.24
C MET A 120 -9.34 -7.21 -3.23
N LYS A 121 -10.00 -7.81 -2.24
CA LYS A 121 -11.45 -7.71 -2.06
C LYS A 121 -11.90 -6.29 -1.78
N LEU A 122 -11.20 -5.58 -0.89
CA LEU A 122 -11.45 -4.17 -0.59
C LEU A 122 -11.40 -3.30 -1.86
N LEU A 123 -10.44 -3.58 -2.74
CA LEU A 123 -10.28 -2.92 -4.04
C LEU A 123 -11.24 -3.43 -5.13
N SER A 124 -12.20 -4.29 -4.79
CA SER A 124 -13.14 -4.90 -5.73
C SER A 124 -12.47 -5.65 -6.89
N MET A 125 -11.29 -6.23 -6.64
CA MET A 125 -10.57 -7.04 -7.62
C MET A 125 -11.11 -8.47 -7.64
N LYS A 126 -10.95 -9.15 -8.79
CA LYS A 126 -11.38 -10.55 -8.94
C LYS A 126 -10.47 -11.48 -8.15
N ASP A 127 -11.04 -12.52 -7.55
CA ASP A 127 -10.29 -13.52 -6.79
C ASP A 127 -9.22 -14.22 -7.65
N LEU A 128 -8.03 -14.33 -7.07
CA LEU A 128 -6.94 -15.13 -7.62
C LEU A 128 -7.14 -16.60 -7.26
N ARG A 129 -7.32 -17.43 -8.29
CA ARG A 129 -7.44 -18.88 -8.15
C ARG A 129 -6.08 -19.55 -8.38
N LYS A 130 -5.89 -20.72 -7.79
CA LYS A 130 -4.75 -21.58 -8.11
C LYS A 130 -4.94 -22.17 -9.51
N ASN A 131 -3.87 -22.29 -10.28
CA ASN A 131 -3.83 -22.93 -11.61
C ASN A 131 -4.81 -22.30 -12.62
N MET A 132 -4.54 -21.07 -13.04
CA MET A 132 -5.37 -20.34 -14.00
C MET A 132 -4.77 -20.39 -15.41
N THR A 133 -5.60 -20.37 -16.45
CA THR A 133 -5.10 -20.13 -17.81
C THR A 133 -4.60 -18.68 -17.95
N LEU A 134 -3.74 -18.40 -18.93
CA LEU A 134 -3.26 -17.04 -19.19
C LEU A 134 -4.40 -16.02 -19.37
N THR A 135 -5.48 -16.42 -20.04
CA THR A 135 -6.67 -15.58 -20.25
C THR A 135 -7.40 -15.31 -18.94
N GLN A 136 -7.55 -16.33 -18.09
CA GLN A 136 -8.16 -16.17 -16.77
C GLN A 136 -7.31 -15.24 -15.89
N PHE A 137 -5.98 -15.40 -15.93
CA PHE A 137 -5.04 -14.57 -15.17
C PHE A 137 -5.12 -13.11 -15.62
N ARG A 138 -5.06 -12.86 -16.93
CA ARG A 138 -5.23 -11.52 -17.50
C ARG A 138 -6.58 -10.90 -17.18
N SER A 139 -7.66 -11.67 -17.16
CA SER A 139 -8.98 -11.16 -16.75
C SER A 139 -9.01 -10.70 -15.29
N ALA A 140 -8.31 -11.42 -14.41
CA ALA A 140 -8.27 -11.14 -12.97
C ALA A 140 -7.32 -9.99 -12.60
N THR A 141 -6.10 -9.99 -13.13
CA THR A 141 -5.05 -9.03 -12.76
C THR A 141 -4.85 -7.90 -13.76
N LYS A 142 -5.44 -8.01 -14.96
CA LYS A 142 -5.16 -7.15 -16.13
C LYS A 142 -3.71 -7.22 -16.64
N LEU A 143 -2.87 -8.08 -16.06
CA LEU A 143 -1.49 -8.29 -16.49
C LEU A 143 -1.43 -9.25 -17.68
N ASP A 144 -0.65 -8.88 -18.70
CA ASP A 144 -0.42 -9.71 -19.88
C ASP A 144 0.95 -10.39 -19.79
N LEU A 145 0.96 -11.68 -19.44
CA LEU A 145 2.18 -12.46 -19.27
C LEU A 145 2.84 -12.83 -20.60
N ASN A 146 2.13 -12.75 -21.73
CA ASN A 146 2.70 -13.12 -23.04
C ASN A 146 3.91 -12.24 -23.43
N LYS A 147 3.91 -10.97 -22.99
CA LYS A 147 5.01 -10.03 -23.25
C LYS A 147 6.34 -10.46 -22.61
N ASN A 148 6.28 -11.23 -21.52
CA ASN A 148 7.47 -11.69 -20.81
C ASN A 148 7.91 -13.09 -21.28
N LEU A 149 6.98 -13.90 -21.77
CA LEU A 149 7.25 -15.26 -22.27
C LEU A 149 7.82 -15.26 -23.70
N SER A 150 7.63 -14.21 -24.49
CA SER A 150 8.22 -14.08 -25.83
C SER A 150 9.71 -13.72 -25.84
N ARG A 151 10.34 -13.59 -24.66
CA ARG A 151 11.75 -13.21 -24.48
C ARG A 151 12.60 -14.34 -23.90
N ILE A 152 12.03 -15.54 -23.74
CA ILE A 152 12.70 -16.75 -23.26
C ILE A 152 12.81 -17.72 -24.43
#